data_AF-A0AAU6AGT6-F1
#
_entry.id   AF-A0AAU6AGT6-F1
#
_cell.length_a   1.000
_cell.length_b   1.000
_cell.length_c   1.000
_cell.angle_alpha   90.00
_cell.angle_beta   90.00
_cell.angle_gamma   90.00
#
_symmetry.space_group_name_H-M   'P 1'
#
loop_
_entity.id
_entity.type
_entity.pdbx_description
1 polymer ?
#
loop_
_entity_poly.entity_id
_entity_poly.type
_entity_poly.pdbx_seq_one_letter_code
_entity_poly.pdbx_strand_id
1 'polypeptide(L)'
;MAQTQPDHAGHAADVYLLFAHEPYYPGPGAQEVNTTLVAAASLLHPRVRQPDGAQIHDRLTLGRHPGEIVPLATLTHELGGGADWPTVGDWERVTTDLLQLVRDGECDALSLGLPEIARALICTGPHSHVRAFDAAADEFIAYGPAERAAVLAEVDMFLACLVAEQEFWPGEGLLAPLCRRV
;
A
#
# COMPACT_ATOMS: atom_id res chain seq x y z
N MET A 1 4.41 35.58 26.26
CA MET A 1 5.11 34.29 26.22
C MET A 1 4.03 33.21 26.25
N ALA A 2 3.54 32.82 25.07
CA ALA A 2 2.63 31.70 24.90
C ALA A 2 3.30 30.81 23.85
N GLN A 3 3.57 29.57 24.23
CA GLN A 3 4.28 28.58 23.43
C GLN A 3 3.44 28.27 22.19
N THR A 4 4.02 28.54 21.02
CA THR A 4 3.52 28.07 19.74
C THR A 4 3.63 26.55 19.76
N GLN A 5 2.49 25.89 19.89
CA GLN A 5 2.35 24.47 19.56
C GLN A 5 2.85 24.29 18.12
N PRO A 6 3.76 23.36 17.83
CA PRO A 6 4.09 23.06 16.45
C PRO A 6 2.84 22.44 15.85
N ASP A 7 2.18 23.26 15.04
CA ASP A 7 1.22 22.88 14.02
C ASP A 7 1.76 21.61 13.34
N HIS A 8 0.96 20.55 13.27
CA HIS A 8 1.28 19.30 12.55
C HIS A 8 1.29 19.53 11.02
N ALA A 9 1.85 20.67 10.58
CA ALA A 9 2.10 21.01 9.19
C ALA A 9 3.30 20.17 8.68
N GLY A 10 3.03 18.88 8.45
CA GLY A 10 3.97 17.90 7.90
C GLY A 10 3.28 16.99 6.88
N HIS A 11 2.26 17.47 6.19
CA HIS A 11 1.44 16.70 5.24
C HIS A 11 2.09 16.58 3.85
N ALA A 12 3.33 16.08 3.87
CA ALA A 12 4.12 15.62 2.72
C ALA A 12 5.12 14.50 3.13
N ALA A 13 4.89 13.85 4.29
CA ALA A 13 5.83 12.94 4.96
C ALA A 13 5.38 11.47 4.99
N ASP A 14 4.31 11.12 4.29
CA ASP A 14 3.69 9.79 4.41
C ASP A 14 4.28 8.77 3.44
N VAL A 15 4.48 7.56 3.95
CA VAL A 15 4.73 6.36 3.16
C VAL A 15 3.37 5.77 2.79
N TYR A 16 3.26 5.14 1.63
CA TYR A 16 2.02 4.53 1.17
C TYR A 16 2.12 3.01 1.10
N LEU A 17 1.08 2.32 1.54
CA LEU A 17 0.96 0.87 1.38
C LEU A 17 0.15 0.57 0.12
N LEU A 18 0.73 -0.20 -0.81
CA LEU A 18 0.03 -0.75 -1.97
C LEU A 18 -0.20 -2.25 -1.80
N PHE A 19 -1.43 -2.72 -1.92
CA PHE A 19 -1.74 -4.14 -1.81
C PHE A 19 -2.80 -4.56 -2.83
N ALA A 20 -2.62 -5.75 -3.40
CA ALA A 20 -3.63 -6.39 -4.23
C ALA A 20 -4.60 -7.19 -3.36
N HIS A 21 -5.85 -7.28 -3.79
CA HIS A 21 -6.90 -8.01 -3.09
C HIS A 21 -7.80 -8.71 -4.13
N GLU A 22 -8.79 -9.47 -3.65
CA GLU A 22 -9.78 -10.10 -4.53
C GLU A 22 -10.54 -9.03 -5.33
N PRO A 23 -10.65 -9.17 -6.67
CA PRO A 23 -11.32 -8.17 -7.49
C PRO A 23 -12.78 -7.94 -7.10
N TYR A 24 -13.24 -6.70 -7.20
CA TYR A 24 -14.64 -6.34 -7.04
C TYR A 24 -15.03 -5.15 -7.92
N TYR A 25 -16.32 -4.93 -8.09
CA TYR A 25 -16.86 -3.78 -8.82
C TYR A 25 -17.62 -2.88 -7.84
N PRO A 26 -17.22 -1.60 -7.67
CA PRO A 26 -17.84 -0.71 -6.68
C PRO A 26 -19.26 -0.28 -7.05
N GLY A 27 -19.69 -0.49 -8.30
CA GLY A 27 -21.05 -0.22 -8.73
C GLY A 27 -21.31 -0.65 -10.18
N PRO A 28 -22.57 -0.56 -10.64
CA PRO A 28 -22.94 -0.88 -12.01
C PRO A 28 -22.17 0.00 -13.02
N GLY A 29 -21.49 -0.64 -13.97
CA GLY A 29 -20.71 0.07 -15.00
C GLY A 29 -19.36 0.62 -14.53
N ALA A 30 -18.98 0.40 -13.27
CA ALA A 30 -17.66 0.75 -12.78
C ALA A 30 -16.60 -0.23 -13.31
N GLN A 31 -15.34 0.24 -13.34
CA GLN A 31 -14.20 -0.62 -13.62
C GLN A 31 -13.93 -1.57 -12.45
N GLU A 32 -13.34 -2.73 -12.75
CA GLU A 32 -12.85 -3.65 -11.72
C GLU A 32 -11.81 -2.95 -10.84
N VAL A 33 -11.88 -3.17 -9.53
CA VAL A 33 -10.86 -2.79 -8.56
C VAL A 33 -10.24 -4.05 -8.01
N ASN A 34 -8.92 -4.17 -8.10
CA ASN A 34 -8.17 -5.34 -7.64
C ASN A 34 -6.91 -4.98 -6.85
N THR A 35 -6.63 -3.68 -6.71
CA THR A 35 -5.48 -3.12 -6.02
C THR A 35 -5.89 -1.85 -5.30
N THR A 36 -5.38 -1.64 -4.08
CA THR A 36 -5.65 -0.46 -3.28
C THR A 36 -4.35 0.11 -2.73
N LEU A 37 -4.24 1.43 -2.74
CA LEU A 37 -3.21 2.19 -2.05
C LEU A 37 -3.83 3.05 -0.95
N VAL A 38 -3.24 3.01 0.24
CA VAL A 38 -3.63 3.81 1.42
C VAL A 38 -2.40 4.47 2.04
N ALA A 39 -2.60 5.52 2.82
CA ALA A 39 -1.55 6.06 3.67
C ALA A 39 -1.11 4.98 4.68
N ALA A 40 0.20 4.88 4.96
CA ALA A 40 0.70 3.95 5.97
C ALA A 40 0.01 4.17 7.32
N ALA A 41 -0.26 5.42 7.68
CA ALA A 41 -0.91 5.79 8.92
C ALA A 41 -2.33 5.20 9.09
N SER A 42 -3.01 4.80 8.01
CA SER A 42 -4.30 4.09 8.09
C SER A 42 -4.19 2.74 8.81
N LEU A 43 -2.99 2.13 8.88
CA LEU A 43 -2.72 0.94 9.69
C LEU A 43 -2.87 1.19 11.20
N LEU A 44 -2.83 2.44 11.64
CA LEU A 44 -3.01 2.86 13.03
C LEU A 44 -4.47 3.16 13.36
N HIS A 45 -5.38 3.02 12.40
CA HIS A 45 -6.80 3.26 12.62
C HIS A 45 -7.38 2.22 13.61
N PRO A 46 -8.25 2.60 14.55
CA PRO A 46 -8.81 1.68 15.56
C PRO A 46 -9.62 0.51 14.99
N ARG A 47 -10.13 0.64 13.76
CA ARG A 47 -10.83 -0.45 13.04
C ARG A 47 -9.89 -1.43 12.36
N VAL A 48 -8.60 -1.11 12.23
CA VAL A 48 -7.56 -2.07 11.86
C VAL A 48 -7.13 -2.79 13.12
N ARG A 49 -7.05 -4.13 13.06
CA ARG A 49 -6.60 -4.93 14.20
C ARG A 49 -5.25 -4.48 14.75
N GLN A 50 -5.20 -4.39 16.07
CA GLN A 50 -3.99 -4.06 16.83
C GLN A 50 -3.62 -5.24 17.73
N PRO A 51 -2.31 -5.49 17.97
CA PRO A 51 -1.16 -4.64 17.64
C PRO A 51 -0.64 -4.78 16.19
N ASP A 52 -1.18 -5.69 15.39
CA ASP A 52 -0.65 -6.02 14.07
C ASP A 52 -0.54 -4.80 13.15
N GLY A 53 -1.58 -3.95 13.07
CA GLY A 53 -1.56 -2.73 12.27
C GLY A 53 -0.39 -1.81 12.64
N ALA A 54 -0.20 -1.54 13.92
CA ALA A 54 0.92 -0.72 14.41
C ALA A 54 2.29 -1.36 14.17
N GLN A 55 2.40 -2.69 14.25
CA GLN A 55 3.64 -3.41 13.95
C GLN A 55 3.97 -3.38 12.46
N ILE A 56 2.97 -3.54 11.60
CA ILE A 56 3.13 -3.41 10.14
C ILE A 56 3.50 -1.97 9.78
N HIS A 57 2.85 -0.98 10.39
CA HIS A 57 3.18 0.43 10.21
C HIS A 57 4.65 0.74 10.55
N ASP A 58 5.14 0.27 11.69
CA ASP A 58 6.54 0.45 12.10
C ASP A 58 7.51 -0.18 11.09
N ARG A 59 7.20 -1.36 10.55
CA ARG A 59 8.03 -1.99 9.51
C ARG A 59 7.95 -1.26 8.18
N LEU A 60 6.77 -0.81 7.80
CA LEU A 60 6.50 -0.12 6.55
C LEU A 60 7.25 1.21 6.48
N THR A 61 7.33 1.94 7.59
CA THR A 61 7.90 3.30 7.65
C THR A 61 9.40 3.34 7.93
N LEU A 62 9.99 2.24 8.42
CA LEU A 62 11.39 2.19 8.79
C LEU A 62 12.33 2.37 7.57
N GLY A 63 13.14 3.43 7.61
CA GLY A 63 14.15 3.69 6.58
C GLY A 63 13.58 4.13 5.23
N ARG A 64 12.31 4.54 5.20
CA ARG A 64 11.62 5.01 3.99
C ARG A 64 11.73 6.49 3.76
N HIS A 65 11.57 6.87 2.51
CA HIS A 65 11.42 8.26 2.14
C HIS A 65 9.94 8.66 2.18
N PRO A 66 9.66 9.92 2.55
CA PRO A 66 8.38 10.55 2.27
C PRO A 66 7.91 10.33 0.83
N GLY A 67 6.64 9.98 0.66
CA GLY A 67 6.03 9.72 -0.65
C GLY A 67 6.25 8.30 -1.19
N GLU A 68 7.07 7.48 -0.54
CA GLU A 68 7.42 6.17 -1.07
C GLU A 68 6.20 5.23 -1.09
N ILE A 69 5.90 4.68 -2.28
CA ILE A 69 4.89 3.64 -2.45
C ILE A 69 5.55 2.28 -2.23
N VAL A 70 5.11 1.58 -1.18
CA VAL A 70 5.64 0.28 -0.79
C VAL A 70 4.58 -0.80 -1.04
N PRO A 71 4.75 -1.63 -2.07
CA PRO A 71 3.94 -2.82 -2.24
C PRO A 71 4.09 -3.77 -1.06
N LEU A 72 3.00 -4.41 -0.64
CA LEU A 72 3.00 -5.46 0.38
C LEU A 72 3.98 -6.60 0.06
N ALA A 73 4.18 -6.90 -1.23
CA ALA A 73 5.17 -7.87 -1.67
C ALA A 73 6.62 -7.40 -1.45
N THR A 74 6.89 -6.09 -1.50
CA THR A 74 8.20 -5.53 -1.10
C THR A 74 8.42 -5.78 0.39
N LEU A 75 7.43 -5.43 1.22
CA LEU A 75 7.52 -5.64 2.68
C LEU A 75 7.66 -7.13 3.02
N THR A 76 6.93 -7.99 2.32
CA THR A 76 7.04 -9.46 2.44
C THR A 76 8.45 -9.92 2.08
N HIS A 77 9.04 -9.39 1.01
CA HIS A 77 10.41 -9.73 0.61
C HIS A 77 11.43 -9.37 1.69
N GLU A 78 11.31 -8.19 2.29
CA GLU A 78 12.18 -7.72 3.37
C GLU A 78 12.04 -8.52 4.65
N LEU A 79 10.86 -9.09 4.88
CA LEU A 79 10.57 -10.02 5.98
C LEU A 79 10.97 -11.47 5.64
N GLY A 80 12.17 -11.64 5.08
CA GLY A 80 12.73 -12.94 4.74
C GLY A 80 11.90 -13.71 3.70
N GLY A 81 11.31 -13.01 2.74
CA GLY A 81 10.39 -13.62 1.77
C GLY A 81 9.05 -14.06 2.39
N GLY A 82 8.67 -13.47 3.52
CA GLY A 82 7.43 -13.73 4.25
C GLY A 82 7.59 -14.68 5.44
N ALA A 83 8.77 -15.26 5.64
CA ALA A 83 9.05 -16.14 6.78
C ALA A 83 8.89 -15.43 8.13
N ASP A 84 9.13 -14.12 8.18
CA ASP A 84 9.12 -13.36 9.43
C ASP A 84 7.75 -12.73 9.75
N TRP A 85 6.74 -12.86 8.88
CA TRP A 85 5.39 -12.35 9.11
C TRP A 85 4.79 -12.76 10.47
N PRO A 86 4.91 -14.02 10.94
CA PRO A 86 4.39 -14.42 12.24
C PRO A 86 4.95 -13.64 13.43
N THR A 87 6.10 -12.97 13.27
CA THR A 87 6.72 -12.13 14.30
C THR A 87 6.28 -10.66 14.21
N VAL A 88 5.63 -10.27 13.11
CA VAL A 88 5.17 -8.90 12.82
C VAL A 88 3.67 -8.76 12.98
N GLY A 89 2.85 -9.67 12.45
CA GLY A 89 1.40 -9.58 12.51
C GLY A 89 0.69 -10.33 11.38
N ASP A 90 -0.63 -10.45 11.49
CA ASP A 90 -1.47 -11.09 10.48
C ASP A 90 -1.80 -10.12 9.34
N TRP A 91 -0.90 -10.06 8.35
CA TRP A 91 -1.04 -9.15 7.20
C TRP A 91 -2.32 -9.41 6.40
N GLU A 92 -2.76 -10.66 6.26
CA GLU A 92 -3.96 -11.02 5.48
C GLU A 92 -5.19 -10.38 6.11
N ARG A 93 -5.31 -10.50 7.42
CA ARG A 93 -6.44 -9.89 8.11
C ARG A 93 -6.31 -8.38 8.23
N VAL A 94 -5.11 -7.83 8.37
CA VAL A 94 -4.89 -6.37 8.32
C VAL A 94 -5.32 -5.79 6.97
N THR A 95 -4.95 -6.42 5.85
CA THR A 95 -5.38 -5.94 4.51
C THR A 95 -6.89 -6.06 4.31
N THR A 96 -7.52 -7.09 4.88
CA THR A 96 -8.98 -7.20 4.93
C THR A 96 -9.61 -6.03 5.70
N ASP A 97 -9.09 -5.72 6.89
CA ASP A 97 -9.60 -4.62 7.72
C ASP A 97 -9.42 -3.26 7.02
N LEU A 98 -8.27 -3.04 6.36
CA LEU A 98 -8.02 -1.85 5.54
C LEU A 98 -9.01 -1.74 4.37
N LEU A 99 -9.26 -2.84 3.65
CA LEU A 99 -10.21 -2.81 2.54
C LEU A 99 -11.63 -2.47 3.01
N GLN A 100 -12.03 -2.91 4.20
CA GLN A 100 -13.30 -2.50 4.81
C GLN A 100 -13.30 -1.01 5.19
N LEU A 101 -12.20 -0.50 5.73
CA LEU A 101 -12.03 0.92 6.06
C LEU A 101 -12.25 1.80 4.82
N VAL A 102 -11.62 1.43 3.71
CA VAL A 102 -11.74 2.11 2.42
C VAL A 102 -13.18 2.07 1.89
N ARG A 103 -13.84 0.91 1.97
CA ARG A 103 -15.22 0.75 1.49
C ARG A 103 -16.23 1.55 2.29
N ASP A 104 -15.97 1.75 3.57
CA ASP A 104 -16.82 2.54 4.45
C ASP A 104 -16.52 4.05 4.36
N GLY A 105 -15.48 4.45 3.62
CA GLY A 105 -15.08 5.86 3.49
C GLY A 105 -14.43 6.43 4.75
N GLU A 106 -13.83 5.57 5.57
CA GLU A 106 -13.18 5.93 6.84
C GLU A 106 -11.68 6.23 6.69
N CYS A 107 -11.17 6.18 5.45
CA CYS A 107 -9.89 6.73 5.04
C CYS A 107 -9.91 7.00 3.53
N ASP A 108 -9.02 7.87 3.04
CA ASP A 108 -8.77 8.03 1.62
C ASP A 108 -8.00 6.83 1.06
N ALA A 109 -8.29 6.49 -0.19
CA ALA A 109 -7.62 5.42 -0.89
C ALA A 109 -7.59 5.66 -2.40
N LEU A 110 -6.53 5.20 -3.05
CA LEU A 110 -6.47 5.06 -4.49
C LEU A 110 -6.82 3.62 -4.85
N SER A 111 -8.02 3.43 -5.41
CA SER A 111 -8.54 2.13 -5.85
C SER A 111 -8.30 1.94 -7.34
N LEU A 112 -7.58 0.87 -7.71
CA LEU A 112 -7.09 0.64 -9.07
C LEU A 112 -7.51 -0.72 -9.60
N GLY A 113 -7.86 -0.75 -10.90
CA GLY A 113 -8.01 -1.96 -11.69
C GLY A 113 -6.77 -2.22 -12.51
N LEU A 114 -5.73 -2.80 -11.89
CA LEU A 114 -4.48 -3.07 -12.60
C LEU A 114 -4.66 -4.23 -13.59
N PRO A 115 -4.08 -4.14 -14.80
CA PRO A 115 -3.98 -5.29 -15.71
C PRO A 115 -3.27 -6.48 -15.06
N GLU A 116 -3.56 -7.70 -15.50
CA GLU A 116 -3.07 -8.94 -14.88
C GLU A 116 -1.55 -8.96 -14.67
N ILE A 117 -0.77 -8.56 -15.68
CA ILE A 117 0.70 -8.52 -15.59
C ILE A 117 1.17 -7.46 -14.60
N ALA A 118 0.58 -6.26 -14.61
CA ALA A 118 0.92 -5.20 -13.67
C ALA A 118 0.62 -5.62 -12.23
N ARG A 119 -0.55 -6.24 -12.00
CA ARG A 119 -0.93 -6.82 -10.71
C ARG A 119 0.05 -7.91 -10.28
N ALA A 120 0.44 -8.82 -11.17
CA ALA A 120 1.43 -9.86 -10.86
C ALA A 120 2.79 -9.28 -10.47
N LEU A 121 3.25 -8.22 -11.15
CA LEU A 121 4.52 -7.54 -10.85
C LEU A 121 4.52 -6.88 -9.47
N ILE A 122 3.42 -6.25 -9.04
CA ILE A 122 3.35 -5.66 -7.69
C ILE A 122 3.14 -6.71 -6.59
N CYS A 123 2.63 -7.89 -6.92
CA CYS A 123 2.43 -9.02 -6.00
C CYS A 123 3.69 -9.89 -5.82
N THR A 124 4.76 -9.62 -6.56
CA THR A 124 6.02 -10.35 -6.45
C THR A 124 7.12 -9.48 -5.87
N GLY A 125 8.17 -10.12 -5.32
CA GLY A 125 9.30 -9.41 -4.72
C GLY A 125 9.99 -8.48 -5.73
N PRO A 126 10.66 -7.41 -5.28
CA PRO A 126 11.15 -6.31 -6.12
C PRO A 126 12.16 -6.71 -7.20
N HIS A 127 12.79 -7.87 -7.07
CA HIS A 127 13.78 -8.41 -8.01
C HIS A 127 13.28 -9.63 -8.81
N SER A 128 11.99 -9.94 -8.67
CA SER A 128 11.37 -11.12 -9.30
C SER A 128 11.07 -10.87 -10.77
N HIS A 129 10.82 -11.95 -11.51
CA HIS A 129 10.34 -11.91 -12.88
C HIS A 129 9.01 -12.64 -12.99
N VAL A 130 8.08 -12.05 -13.73
CA VAL A 130 6.80 -12.65 -14.12
C VAL A 130 6.93 -13.11 -15.57
N ARG A 131 6.49 -14.32 -15.89
CA ARG A 131 6.48 -14.84 -17.26
C ARG A 131 5.05 -15.05 -17.70
N ALA A 132 4.67 -14.39 -18.79
CA ALA A 132 3.40 -14.62 -19.47
C ALA A 132 3.62 -15.55 -20.66
N PHE A 133 2.69 -16.47 -20.89
CA PHE A 133 2.67 -17.27 -22.10
C PHE A 133 1.75 -16.58 -23.12
N ASP A 134 2.31 -16.19 -24.27
CA ASP A 134 1.55 -15.69 -25.40
C ASP A 134 1.18 -16.87 -26.30
N ALA A 135 -0.09 -17.27 -26.25
CA ALA A 135 -0.60 -18.37 -27.07
C ALA A 135 -0.68 -18.05 -28.57
N ALA A 136 -0.73 -16.77 -28.95
CA ALA A 136 -0.77 -16.37 -30.36
C ALA A 136 0.63 -16.46 -31.00
N ALA A 137 1.68 -16.16 -30.24
CA ALA A 137 3.07 -16.24 -30.67
C ALA A 137 3.78 -17.56 -30.27
N ASP A 138 3.12 -18.40 -29.46
CA ASP A 138 3.69 -19.64 -28.87
C ASP A 138 5.00 -19.39 -28.12
N GLU A 139 5.07 -18.28 -27.38
CA GLU A 139 6.28 -17.84 -26.69
C GLU A 139 6.05 -17.36 -25.27
N PHE A 140 7.13 -17.21 -24.51
CA PHE A 140 7.09 -16.63 -23.17
C PHE A 140 7.68 -15.23 -23.17
N ILE A 141 6.91 -14.26 -22.69
CA ILE A 141 7.36 -12.90 -22.45
C ILE A 141 7.71 -12.78 -20.96
N ALA A 142 8.92 -12.30 -20.67
CA ALA A 142 9.38 -12.07 -19.31
C ALA A 142 9.28 -10.58 -18.96
N TYR A 143 8.69 -10.29 -17.82
CA TYR A 143 8.57 -8.97 -17.21
C TYR A 143 9.34 -8.99 -15.91
N GLY A 144 10.17 -7.98 -15.66
CA GLY A 144 11.08 -7.93 -14.54
C GLY A 144 11.00 -6.65 -13.74
N PRO A 145 12.09 -6.30 -13.03
CA PRO A 145 12.14 -5.13 -12.15
C PRO A 145 11.89 -3.80 -12.88
N ALA A 146 12.28 -3.69 -14.16
CA ALA A 146 12.07 -2.47 -14.95
C ALA A 146 10.57 -2.23 -15.21
N GLU A 147 9.84 -3.27 -15.63
CA GLU A 147 8.41 -3.19 -15.87
C GLU A 147 7.64 -2.97 -14.56
N ARG A 148 8.08 -3.61 -13.47
CA ARG A 148 7.55 -3.34 -12.13
C ARG A 148 7.73 -1.87 -11.73
N ALA A 149 8.89 -1.29 -11.98
CA ALA A 149 9.15 0.11 -11.68
C ALA A 149 8.27 1.05 -12.52
N ALA A 150 8.03 0.72 -13.79
CA ALA A 150 7.11 1.47 -14.65
C ALA A 150 5.67 1.45 -14.11
N VAL A 151 5.18 0.28 -13.64
CA VAL A 151 3.87 0.17 -12.99
C VAL A 151 3.80 1.06 -11.75
N LEU A 152 4.82 1.05 -10.89
CA LEU A 152 4.83 1.89 -9.69
C LEU A 152 4.90 3.38 -10.02
N ALA A 153 5.62 3.77 -11.07
CA ALA A 153 5.65 5.16 -11.54
C ALA A 153 4.27 5.62 -12.05
N GLU A 154 3.50 4.73 -12.69
CA GLU A 154 2.14 5.04 -13.11
C GLU A 154 1.19 5.21 -11.90
N VAL A 155 1.30 4.34 -10.89
CA VAL A 155 0.56 4.49 -9.63
C VAL A 155 0.92 5.79 -8.93
N ASP A 156 2.21 6.13 -8.88
CA ASP A 156 2.72 7.37 -8.31
C ASP A 156 2.15 8.61 -9.02
N MET A 157 2.06 8.59 -10.35
CA MET A 157 1.42 9.67 -11.11
C MET A 157 -0.05 9.85 -10.72
N PHE A 158 -0.82 8.76 -10.57
CA PHE A 158 -2.22 8.86 -10.13
C PHE A 158 -2.35 9.41 -8.70
N LEU A 159 -1.47 8.95 -7.80
CA LEU A 159 -1.41 9.46 -6.44
C LEU A 159 -1.05 10.94 -6.41
N ALA A 160 -0.04 11.36 -7.18
CA ALA A 160 0.41 12.75 -7.29
C ALA A 160 -0.72 13.68 -7.74
N CYS A 161 -1.56 13.25 -8.69
CA CYS A 161 -2.75 14.00 -9.10
C CYS A 161 -3.73 14.18 -7.93
N LEU A 162 -4.02 13.10 -7.19
CA LEU A 162 -4.96 13.12 -6.08
C LEU A 162 -4.45 14.02 -4.92
N VAL A 163 -3.19 13.88 -4.54
CA VAL A 163 -2.60 14.64 -3.43
C VAL A 163 -2.39 16.13 -3.76
N ALA A 164 -2.34 16.48 -5.05
CA ALA A 164 -2.29 17.87 -5.48
C ALA A 164 -3.63 18.60 -5.28
N GLU A 165 -4.74 17.87 -5.24
CA GLU A 165 -6.09 18.42 -5.08
C GLU A 165 -6.52 18.45 -3.61
N GLN A 166 -6.18 17.40 -2.85
CA GLN A 166 -6.50 17.29 -1.43
C GLN A 166 -5.42 16.53 -0.68
N GLU A 167 -5.32 16.76 0.62
CA GLU A 167 -4.51 15.89 1.46
C GLU A 167 -5.07 14.46 1.46
N PHE A 168 -4.18 13.46 1.40
CA PHE A 168 -4.58 12.05 1.40
C PHE A 168 -4.83 11.56 2.83
N TRP A 169 -6.08 11.67 3.26
CA TRP A 169 -6.47 11.53 4.65
C TRP A 169 -6.41 10.07 5.14
N PRO A 170 -5.62 9.75 6.19
CA PRO A 170 -5.42 8.38 6.66
C PRO A 170 -6.58 7.81 7.50
N GLY A 171 -7.57 8.63 7.87
CA GLY A 171 -8.64 8.28 8.80
C GLY A 171 -8.58 9.07 10.11
N GLU A 172 -9.67 9.06 10.88
CA GLU A 172 -9.78 9.76 12.17
C GLU A 172 -9.27 8.91 13.34
N GLY A 173 -8.87 9.58 14.43
CA GLY A 173 -8.63 8.91 15.72
C GLY A 173 -7.49 7.88 15.72
N LEU A 174 -6.48 8.10 14.87
CA LEU A 174 -5.33 7.21 14.74
C LEU A 174 -4.61 6.99 16.06
N LEU A 175 -4.23 5.74 16.32
CA LEU A 175 -3.41 5.38 17.48
C LEU A 175 -1.99 5.91 17.31
N ALA A 176 -1.30 6.14 18.43
CA ALA A 176 0.10 6.54 18.40
C ALA A 176 0.97 5.43 17.75
N PRO A 177 1.91 5.78 16.85
CA PRO A 177 2.89 4.83 16.34
C PRO A 177 3.70 4.18 17.46
N LEU A 178 4.24 2.98 17.20
CA LEU A 178 5.14 2.33 18.14
C LEU A 178 6.42 3.17 18.30
N CYS A 179 6.60 3.78 19.48
CA CYS A 179 7.87 4.43 19.82
C CYS A 179 8.95 3.36 19.99
N ARG A 180 9.89 3.27 19.05
CA ARG A 180 11.13 2.51 19.29
C ARG A 180 12.00 3.28 20.28
N ARG A 181 12.34 2.62 21.39
CA ARG A 181 13.52 2.99 22.17
C ARG A 181 14.73 2.56 21.35
N VAL A 182 15.48 3.53 20.82
CA VAL A 182 16.78 3.34 20.19
C VAL A 182 17.81 3.00 21.26
#